data_AF-A0A7C6UTP3-F1
#
_entry.id   AF-A0A7C6UTP3-F1
#
_cell.length_a   1.000
_cell.length_b   1.000
_cell.length_c   1.000
_cell.angle_alpha   90.00
_cell.angle_beta   90.00
_cell.angle_gamma   90.00
#
_symmetry.space_group_name_H-M   'P 1'
#
loop_
_entity.id
_entity.type
_entity.pdbx_description
1 polymer ?
#
loop_
_entity_poly.entity_id
_entity_poly.type
_entity_poly.pdbx_seq_one_letter_code
_entity_poly.pdbx_strand_id
1 'polypeptide(L)' 'MLYESNVNVLVCNLLAVKGYHIVQQLSTTEQGENIIAIRREDNMRLSIEAKGQISSKKRKQ' A
#
# COMPACT_ATOMS: atom_id res chain seq x y z
N MET A 1 1.67 -9.99 -15.04
CA MET A 1 1.20 -10.22 -13.66
C MET A 1 1.94 -9.22 -12.76
N LEU A 2 1.25 -8.46 -11.91
CA LEU A 2 1.89 -7.51 -10.99
C LEU A 2 2.12 -8.16 -9.62
N TYR A 3 3.29 -7.92 -9.03
CA TYR A 3 3.57 -8.26 -7.64
C TYR A 3 2.88 -7.26 -6.71
N GLU A 4 2.58 -7.69 -5.48
CA GLU A 4 2.06 -6.81 -4.42
C GLU A 4 2.92 -5.55 -4.23
N SER A 5 4.25 -5.66 -4.37
CA SER A 5 5.18 -4.52 -4.28
C SER A 5 4.94 -3.48 -5.37
N ASN A 6 4.68 -3.90 -6.61
CA ASN A 6 4.35 -2.97 -7.70
C ASN A 6 3.02 -2.27 -7.45
N VAL A 7 2.02 -2.99 -6.92
CA VAL A 7 0.72 -2.41 -6.57
C VAL A 7 0.88 -1.38 -5.47
N ASN A 8 1.68 -1.67 -4.43
CA ASN A 8 1.94 -0.72 -3.35
C ASN A 8 2.52 0.60 -3.87
N VAL A 9 3.53 0.54 -4.73
CA VAL A 9 4.16 1.76 -5.29
C VAL A 9 3.15 2.57 -6.11
N LEU A 10 2.34 1.91 -6.95
CA LEU A 10 1.33 2.59 -7.77
C LEU A 10 0.26 3.27 -6.91
N VAL A 11 -0.18 2.62 -5.83
CA VAL A 11 -1.16 3.18 -4.89
C VAL A 11 -0.56 4.38 -4.15
N CYS A 12 0.67 4.29 -3.63
CA CYS A 12 1.33 5.42 -2.98
C CYS A 12 1.47 6.64 -3.90
N ASN A 13 1.87 6.41 -5.17
CA ASN A 13 1.98 7.49 -6.16
C ASN A 13 0.64 8.15 -6.44
N LEU A 14 -0.43 7.35 -6.62
CA LEU A 14 -1.78 7.88 -6.84
C LEU A 14 -2.25 8.72 -5.64
N LEU A 15 -2.03 8.23 -4.42
CA LEU A 15 -2.40 8.93 -3.19
C LEU A 15 -1.65 10.25 -3.05
N ALA A 16 -0.35 10.29 -3.35
CA ALA A 16 0.44 11.53 -3.34
C ALA A 16 -0.13 12.57 -4.33
N VAL A 17 -0.47 12.17 -5.56
CA VAL A 17 -1.11 13.04 -6.56
C VAL A 17 -2.47 13.55 -6.09
N LYS A 18 -3.17 12.77 -5.26
CA LYS A 18 -4.47 13.14 -4.65
C LYS A 18 -4.34 13.96 -3.36
N GLY A 19 -3.13 14.39 -2.99
CA GLY A 19 -2.88 15.21 -1.81
C GLY A 19 -2.83 14.45 -0.49
N TYR A 20 -2.71 13.12 -0.53
CA TYR A 20 -2.50 12.33 0.67
C TYR A 20 -1.01 12.26 1.02
N HIS A 21 -0.73 12.33 2.31
CA HIS A 21 0.57 12.06 2.90
C HIS A 21 0.62 10.60 3.36
N ILE A 22 1.60 9.83 2.88
CA ILE A 22 1.79 8.43 3.28
C ILE A 22 2.45 8.40 4.65
N VAL A 23 1.76 7.83 5.64
CA VAL A 23 2.23 7.73 7.04
C VAL A 23 2.89 6.38 7.30
N GLN A 24 2.42 5.34 6.62
CA GLN A 24 2.97 4.00 6.73
C GLN A 24 2.93 3.31 5.38
N GLN A 25 4.01 2.59 5.08
CA GLN A 25 4.09 1.66 3.97
C GLN A 25 4.79 0.40 4.47
N LEU A 26 4.04 -0.66 4.76
CA LEU A 26 4.62 -1.95 5.18
C LEU A 26 5.15 -2.72 3.98
N SER A 27 6.23 -3.45 4.22
CA SER A 27 6.81 -4.37 3.25
C SER A 27 5.95 -5.63 3.14
N THR A 28 6.00 -6.32 1.99
CA THR A 28 5.22 -7.54 1.70
C THR A 28 5.53 -8.73 2.63
N THR A 29 6.55 -8.61 3.47
CA THR A 29 7.00 -9.59 4.46
C THR A 29 6.38 -9.39 5.84
N GLU A 30 5.76 -8.24 6.11
CA GLU A 30 5.17 -7.90 7.40
C GLU A 30 3.65 -8.21 7.39
N GLN A 31 3.11 -8.66 8.53
CA GLN A 31 1.66 -8.81 8.69
C GLN A 31 1.05 -7.46 9.09
N GLY A 32 0.14 -6.91 8.29
CA GLY A 32 -0.55 -5.66 8.58
C GLY A 32 -1.11 -4.97 7.34
N GLU A 33 -1.78 -3.83 7.53
CA GLU A 33 -2.29 -2.99 6.44
C GLU A 33 -1.11 -2.37 5.67
N ASN A 34 -1.04 -2.61 4.36
CA ASN A 34 0.13 -2.26 3.55
C ASN A 34 0.40 -0.76 3.50
N ILE A 35 -0.64 0.09 3.46
CA ILE A 35 -0.50 1.55 3.27
C ILE A 35 -1.48 2.28 4.18
N ILE A 36 -0.97 3.26 4.94
CA ILE A 36 -1.78 4.24 5.68
C ILE A 36 -1.48 5.62 5.12
N ALA A 37 -2.52 6.36 4.73
CA ALA A 37 -2.39 7.68 4.15
C ALA A 37 -3.37 8.68 4.77
N ILE A 38 -2.95 9.93 4.94
CA ILE A 38 -3.78 11.00 5.53
C ILE A 38 -3.81 12.19 4.57
N ARG A 39 -5.00 12.69 4.26
CA ARG A 39 -5.18 13.97 3.59
C ARG A 39 -5.52 15.03 4.64
N ARG A 40 -4.70 16.08 4.71
CA ARG A 40 -4.79 17.10 5.77
C ARG A 40 -5.95 18.08 5.56
N GLU A 41 -6.37 18.28 4.31
CA GLU A 41 -7.44 19.23 3.97
C GLU A 41 -8.77 18.86 4.66
N ASP A 42 -9.06 17.57 4.80
CA ASP A 42 -10.30 17.03 5.35
C ASP A 42 -10.08 16.03 6.50
N ASN A 43 -8.84 15.90 6.99
CA ASN A 43 -8.41 14.90 7.97
C ASN A 43 -8.80 13.46 7.60
N MET A 44 -8.94 13.18 6.30
CA MET A 44 -9.33 11.85 5.84
C MET A 44 -8.15 10.88 5.97
N ARG A 45 -8.37 9.81 6.75
CA ARG A 45 -7.42 8.70 6.89
C ARG A 45 -7.87 7.51 6.05
N LEU A 46 -7.00 7.07 5.15
CA LEU A 46 -7.14 5.85 4.37
C LEU A 46 -6.25 4.76 4.94
N SER A 47 -6.83 3.57 5.05
CA SER A 47 -6.10 2.33 5.29
C SER A 47 -6.33 1.39 4.11
N ILE A 48 -5.23 0.93 3.50
CA ILE A 48 -5.28 0.18 2.25
C ILE A 48 -4.42 -1.08 2.36
N GLU A 49 -5.05 -2.21 2.10
CA GLU A 49 -4.38 -3.49 1.88
C GLU A 49 -4.29 -3.76 0.38
N ALA A 50 -3.09 -3.65 -0.19
CA ALA A 50 -2.87 -3.90 -1.61
C ALA A 50 -2.56 -5.38 -1.86
N LYS A 51 -3.34 -6.00 -2.76
CA LYS A 51 -3.17 -7.39 -3.20
C LYS A 51 -2.71 -7.41 -4.65
N GLY A 52 -1.63 -8.15 -4.93
CA GLY A 52 -1.17 -8.49 -6.27
C GLY A 52 -1.65 -9.89 -6.64
N GLN A 53 -1.68 -10.20 -7.95
CA GLN A 53 -2.00 -11.56 -8.43
C GLN A 53 -0.91 -12.59 -8.04
N ILE A 54 0.32 -12.12 -7.84
CA ILE A 54 1.41 -12.91 -7.27
C ILE A 54 1.65 -12.41 -5.85
N SER A 55 1.22 -13.20 -4.87
CA SER A 55 1.56 -12.94 -3.46
C SER A 55 2.99 -13.39 -3.20
N SER A 56 3.75 -12.57 -2.46
CA SER A 56 5.13 -12.87 -2.09
C SER A 56 5.25 -14.11 -1.17
N LYS A 57 4.13 -14.59 -0.61
CA LYS A 57 4.08 -15.71 0.34
C LYS A 57 4.09 -17.12 -0.26
N LYS A 58 4.28 -17.29 -1.57
CA LYS A 58 4.41 -18.63 -2.18
C LYS A 58 5.87 -19.11 -2.28
N ARG A 59 6.48 -19.41 -1.14
CA ARG A 59 7.52 -20.45 -1.03
C ARG A 59 7.34 -21.18 0.30
N LYS A 60 6.46 -22.19 0.30
CA LYS A 60 6.65 -23.36 1.17
C LYS A 60 7.46 -24.35 0.34
N GLN A 61 8.73 -24.54 0.70
CA GLN A 61 9.41 -25.81 0.46
C GLN A 61 9.01 -26.76 1.58
#